data_AF-A0A218ZTB3-F1
#
_entry.id   AF-A0A218ZTB3-F1
#
_cell.length_a   1.000
_cell.length_b   1.000
_cell.length_c   1.000
_cell.angle_alpha   90.00
_cell.angle_beta   90.00
_cell.angle_gamma   90.00
#
_symmetry.space_group_name_H-M   'P 1'
#
loop_
_entity.id
_entity.type
_entity.pdbx_description
1 polymer ?
#
loop_
_entity_poly.entity_id
_entity_poly.type
_entity_poly.pdbx_seq_one_letter_code
_entity_poly.pdbx_strand_id
1 'polypeptide(L)'
;MNGETDYGIIMSALAMGDLRDVQARIARRMGKLRVAMKVTAGKNYDPYIRMLEGMQSVLSGKKSVDDFRHDLDNAALMKNFRFVGDWKDFVNTVSYYLYYFIDRYNIHLPEFDSKRSDDR
;
A
#
# COMPACT_ATOMS: atom_id res chain seq x y z
N MET A 1 -4.29 15.97 -11.65
CA MET A 1 -4.83 14.71 -11.09
C MET A 1 -4.83 14.87 -9.59
N ASN A 2 -5.98 14.77 -8.92
CA ASN A 2 -6.10 15.13 -7.50
C ASN A 2 -5.81 13.90 -6.61
N GLY A 3 -4.73 13.96 -5.82
CA GLY A 3 -4.29 12.83 -4.97
C GLY A 3 -5.34 12.40 -3.94
N GLU A 4 -6.14 13.35 -3.45
CA GLU A 4 -7.23 13.11 -2.49
C GLU A 4 -8.35 12.23 -3.07
N THR A 5 -8.75 12.50 -4.32
CA THR A 5 -9.82 11.75 -4.99
C THR A 5 -9.40 10.31 -5.25
N ASP A 6 -8.14 10.10 -5.61
CA ASP A 6 -7.62 8.77 -5.89
C ASP A 6 -7.39 7.93 -4.63
N TYR A 7 -7.06 8.58 -3.51
CA TYR A 7 -6.98 7.93 -2.20
C TYR A 7 -8.35 7.43 -1.73
N GLY A 8 -9.38 8.29 -1.78
CA GLY A 8 -10.74 7.90 -1.39
C GLY A 8 -11.27 6.71 -2.19
N ILE A 9 -10.91 6.61 -3.48
CA ILE A 9 -11.26 5.47 -4.34
C ILE A 9 -10.60 4.16 -3.87
N ILE A 10 -9.36 4.22 -3.37
CA ILE A 10 -8.66 3.02 -2.89
C ILE A 10 -9.17 2.60 -1.51
N MET A 11 -9.43 3.56 -0.62
CA MET A 11 -10.00 3.25 0.70
C MET A 11 -11.42 2.71 0.61
N SER A 12 -12.26 3.28 -0.25
CA SER A 12 -13.58 2.72 -0.52
C SER A 12 -13.50 1.32 -1.12
N ALA A 13 -12.54 1.05 -2.01
CA ALA A 13 -12.30 -0.29 -2.53
C ALA A 13 -11.85 -1.26 -1.43
N LEU A 14 -10.97 -0.84 -0.53
CA LEU A 14 -10.56 -1.61 0.66
C LEU A 14 -11.66 -1.75 1.72
N ALA A 15 -12.69 -0.91 1.72
CA ALA A 15 -13.79 -1.05 2.66
C ALA A 15 -14.88 -2.00 2.13
N MET A 16 -15.11 -2.01 0.82
CA MET A 16 -16.32 -2.63 0.22
C MET A 16 -16.07 -3.62 -0.92
N GLY A 17 -14.85 -3.67 -1.48
CA GLY A 17 -14.54 -4.46 -2.67
C GLY A 17 -14.13 -5.91 -2.38
N ASP A 18 -14.08 -6.71 -3.43
CA ASP A 18 -13.42 -8.03 -3.40
C ASP A 18 -11.92 -7.93 -3.62
N LEU A 19 -11.15 -8.87 -3.06
CA LEU A 19 -9.69 -8.89 -3.14
C LEU A 19 -9.17 -8.68 -4.57
N ARG A 20 -9.73 -9.41 -5.55
CA ARG A 20 -9.33 -9.30 -6.96
C ARG A 20 -9.61 -7.92 -7.54
N ASP A 21 -10.76 -7.33 -7.21
CA ASP A 21 -11.16 -6.01 -7.70
C ASP A 21 -10.28 -4.91 -7.11
N VAL A 22 -9.98 -5.02 -5.82
CA VAL A 22 -9.05 -4.11 -5.13
C VAL A 22 -7.67 -4.16 -5.78
N GLN A 23 -7.12 -5.37 -5.96
CA GLN A 23 -5.82 -5.57 -6.62
C GLN A 23 -5.82 -5.01 -8.05
N ALA A 24 -6.87 -5.26 -8.84
CA ALA A 24 -7.00 -4.75 -10.20
C ALA A 24 -7.07 -3.22 -10.24
N ARG A 25 -7.79 -2.59 -9.31
CA ARG A 25 -7.87 -1.13 -9.17
C ARG A 25 -6.51 -0.52 -8.83
N ILE A 26 -5.79 -1.10 -7.87
CA ILE A 26 -4.43 -0.68 -7.49
C ILE A 26 -3.50 -0.80 -8.70
N ALA A 27 -3.47 -1.94 -9.38
CA ALA A 27 -2.63 -2.16 -10.56
C ALA A 27 -2.92 -1.17 -11.70
N ARG A 28 -4.19 -0.95 -12.02
CA ARG A 28 -4.63 0.02 -13.04
C ARG A 28 -4.18 1.43 -12.68
N ARG A 29 -4.25 1.78 -11.40
CA ARG A 29 -3.86 3.10 -10.91
C ARG A 29 -2.36 3.32 -10.99
N MET A 30 -1.56 2.35 -10.58
CA MET A 30 -0.11 2.39 -10.75
C MET A 30 0.29 2.54 -12.23
N GLY A 31 -0.39 1.82 -13.13
CA GLY A 31 -0.21 1.96 -14.58
C GLY A 31 -0.40 3.42 -15.04
N LYS A 32 -1.50 4.06 -14.63
CA LYS A 32 -1.78 5.47 -14.95
C LYS A 32 -0.70 6.42 -14.39
N LEU A 33 -0.26 6.20 -13.14
CA LEU A 33 0.76 7.03 -12.50
C LEU A 33 2.13 6.89 -13.19
N ARG A 34 2.52 5.67 -13.57
CA ARG A 34 3.77 5.43 -14.30
C ARG A 34 3.77 6.11 -15.68
N VAL A 35 2.63 6.10 -16.39
CA VAL A 35 2.47 6.86 -17.64
C VAL A 35 2.60 8.36 -17.37
N ALA A 36 1.91 8.88 -16.35
CA ALA A 36 1.98 10.29 -15.98
C ALA A 36 3.42 10.72 -15.62
N MET A 37 4.18 9.91 -14.89
CA MET A 37 5.59 10.15 -14.58
C MET A 37 6.46 10.24 -15.84
N LYS A 38 6.28 9.31 -16.78
CA LYS A 38 7.04 9.31 -18.04
C LYS A 38 6.77 10.59 -18.86
N VAL A 39 5.53 11.08 -18.85
CA VAL A 39 5.13 12.28 -19.61
C VAL A 39 5.58 13.56 -18.94
N THR A 40 5.54 13.63 -17.60
CA THR A 40 5.79 14.88 -16.86
C THR A 40 7.20 15.02 -16.27
N ALA A 41 8.06 13.99 -16.38
CA ALA A 41 9.37 13.89 -15.73
C ALA A 41 9.35 14.16 -14.20
N GLY A 42 8.16 14.13 -13.59
CA GLY A 42 7.95 14.52 -12.20
C GLY A 42 8.26 13.39 -11.23
N LYS A 43 9.28 13.58 -10.37
CA LYS A 43 9.60 12.68 -9.25
C LYS A 43 8.51 12.62 -8.16
N ASN A 44 7.52 13.50 -8.23
CA ASN A 44 6.50 13.69 -7.19
C ASN A 44 5.53 12.51 -7.04
N TYR A 45 5.45 11.60 -8.03
CA TYR A 45 4.56 10.44 -7.97
C TYR A 45 5.25 9.18 -7.43
N ASP A 46 6.58 9.17 -7.30
CA ASP A 46 7.35 8.00 -6.83
C ASP A 46 6.91 7.52 -5.44
N PRO A 47 6.69 8.41 -4.45
CA PRO A 47 6.19 8.01 -3.13
C PRO A 47 4.83 7.29 -3.19
N TYR A 48 3.90 7.81 -4.01
CA TYR A 48 2.57 7.22 -4.12
C TYR A 48 2.62 5.84 -4.77
N ILE A 49 3.43 5.70 -5.83
CA ILE A 49 3.58 4.41 -6.50
C ILE A 49 4.16 3.37 -5.55
N ARG A 50 5.22 3.71 -4.79
CA ARG A 50 5.79 2.78 -3.81
C ARG A 50 4.80 2.35 -2.75
N MET A 51 3.95 3.27 -2.28
CA MET A 51 2.87 2.94 -1.36
C MET A 51 1.90 1.92 -1.97
N LEU A 52 1.46 2.14 -3.21
CA LEU A 52 0.57 1.22 -3.93
C LEU A 52 1.23 -0.16 -4.19
N GLU A 53 2.53 -0.18 -4.50
CA GLU A 53 3.32 -1.41 -4.66
C GLU A 53 3.41 -2.19 -3.34
N GLY A 54 3.60 -1.48 -2.22
CA GLY A 54 3.57 -2.06 -0.88
C GLY A 54 2.21 -2.70 -0.56
N MET A 55 1.11 -1.97 -0.80
CA MET A 55 -0.25 -2.49 -0.61
C MET A 55 -0.51 -3.73 -1.47
N GLN A 56 -0.09 -3.72 -2.74
CA GLN A 56 -0.26 -4.88 -3.61
C GLN A 56 0.55 -6.08 -3.13
N SER A 57 1.75 -5.85 -2.58
CA SER A 57 2.58 -6.91 -2.01
C SER A 57 1.92 -7.57 -0.80
N VAL A 58 1.29 -6.78 0.07
CA VAL A 58 0.50 -7.28 1.21
C VAL A 58 -0.70 -8.11 0.74
N LEU A 59 -1.52 -7.54 -0.15
CA LEU A 59 -2.70 -8.23 -0.68
C LEU A 59 -2.37 -9.49 -1.49
N SER A 60 -1.12 -9.65 -1.93
CA SER A 60 -0.64 -10.84 -2.63
C SER A 60 0.04 -11.86 -1.71
N GLY A 61 0.05 -11.63 -0.40
CA GLY A 61 0.72 -12.50 0.57
C GLY A 61 2.24 -12.49 0.46
N LYS A 62 2.84 -11.49 -0.19
CA LYS A 62 4.30 -11.38 -0.36
C LYS A 62 4.98 -10.56 0.73
N LYS A 63 4.20 -9.83 1.52
CA LYS A 63 4.68 -8.91 2.54
C LYS A 63 3.69 -8.83 3.70
N SER A 64 4.16 -8.73 4.94
CA SER A 64 3.28 -8.51 6.08
C SER A 64 2.77 -7.05 6.14
N VAL A 65 1.68 -6.82 6.87
CA VAL A 65 1.18 -5.45 7.12
C VAL A 65 2.18 -4.66 7.96
N ASP A 66 2.87 -5.30 8.89
CA ASP A 66 3.87 -4.67 9.75
C ASP A 66 5.09 -4.22 8.94
N ASP A 67 5.59 -5.06 8.03
CA ASP A 67 6.68 -4.66 7.12
C ASP A 67 6.23 -3.51 6.20
N PHE A 68 4.98 -3.53 5.75
CA PHE A 68 4.43 -2.43 4.95
C PHE A 68 4.38 -1.13 5.77
N ARG A 69 3.90 -1.19 7.01
CA ARG A 69 3.89 -0.06 7.94
C ARG A 69 5.31 0.46 8.19
N HIS A 70 6.27 -0.43 8.39
CA HIS A 70 7.66 -0.07 8.59
C HIS A 70 8.26 0.66 7.37
N ASP A 71 7.94 0.22 6.15
CA ASP A 71 8.31 0.94 4.93
C ASP A 71 7.71 2.34 4.89
N LEU A 72 6.43 2.49 5.30
CA LEU A 72 5.76 3.79 5.35
C LEU A 72 6.39 4.73 6.39
N ASP A 73 6.82 4.21 7.53
CA ASP A 73 7.44 4.98 8.62
C ASP A 73 8.89 5.38 8.31
N ASN A 74 9.68 4.51 7.67
CA ASN A 74 11.07 4.78 7.29
C ASN A 74 11.18 5.67 6.04
N ALA A 75 10.15 5.69 5.23
CA ALA A 75 10.15 6.43 3.99
C ALA A 75 10.01 7.94 4.27
N ALA A 76 11.16 8.64 4.27
CA ALA A 76 11.21 10.10 4.03
C ALA A 76 10.45 10.53 2.75
N LEU A 77 10.09 9.57 1.88
CA LEU A 77 9.26 9.73 0.68
C LEU A 77 7.91 10.42 0.97
N MET A 78 7.34 10.30 2.17
CA MET A 78 5.94 10.70 2.41
C MET A 78 5.78 12.06 3.12
N LYS A 79 6.87 12.73 3.55
CA LYS A 79 6.79 14.12 4.04
C LYS A 79 6.25 15.11 2.99
N ASN A 80 6.29 14.72 1.72
CA ASN A 80 5.77 15.50 0.59
C ASN A 80 4.31 15.15 0.23
N PHE A 81 3.67 14.20 0.92
CA PHE A 81 2.25 13.90 0.77
C PHE A 81 1.41 14.99 1.43
N ARG A 82 1.27 16.13 0.74
CA ARG A 82 0.39 17.24 1.18
C ARG A 82 -1.10 16.87 1.25
N PHE A 83 -1.48 15.70 0.75
CA PHE A 83 -2.88 15.27 0.56
C PHE A 83 -3.49 14.55 1.76
N VAL A 84 -2.70 14.29 2.81
CA VAL A 84 -3.16 13.58 3.99
C VAL A 84 -2.97 14.52 5.18
N GLY A 85 -4.08 15.05 5.71
CA GLY A 85 -4.05 16.01 6.82
C GLY A 85 -3.33 15.48 8.06
N ASP A 86 -3.53 14.19 8.39
CA ASP A 86 -2.78 13.46 9.42
C ASP A 86 -2.24 12.13 8.87
N TRP A 87 -0.91 12.08 8.70
CA TRP A 87 -0.19 10.92 8.20
C TRP A 87 -0.34 9.69 9.11
N LYS A 88 -0.32 9.88 10.42
CA LYS A 88 -0.33 8.78 11.38
C LYS A 88 -1.69 8.10 11.37
N ASP A 89 -2.75 8.88 11.33
CA ASP A 89 -4.12 8.36 11.20
C ASP A 89 -4.31 7.63 9.88
N PHE A 90 -3.73 8.14 8.79
CA PHE A 90 -3.73 7.45 7.51
C PHE A 90 -3.04 6.08 7.58
N VAL A 91 -1.83 6.00 8.11
CA VAL A 91 -1.09 4.73 8.22
C VAL A 91 -1.90 3.74 9.05
N ASN A 92 -2.42 4.18 10.19
CA ASN A 92 -3.26 3.33 11.04
C ASN A 92 -4.51 2.85 10.32
N THR A 93 -5.20 3.73 9.59
CA THR A 93 -6.43 3.38 8.86
C THR A 93 -6.15 2.39 7.74
N VAL A 94 -5.13 2.62 6.92
CA VAL A 94 -4.75 1.71 5.84
C VAL A 94 -4.33 0.35 6.39
N SER A 95 -3.48 0.33 7.43
CA SER A 95 -3.08 -0.91 8.09
C SER A 95 -4.27 -1.68 8.63
N TYR A 96 -5.22 -1.00 9.28
CA TYR A 96 -6.45 -1.62 9.77
C TYR A 96 -7.24 -2.32 8.66
N TYR A 97 -7.47 -1.64 7.53
CA TYR A 97 -8.19 -2.26 6.40
C TYR A 97 -7.42 -3.41 5.76
N LEU A 98 -6.09 -3.34 5.71
CA LEU A 98 -5.27 -4.44 5.20
C LEU A 98 -5.34 -5.67 6.10
N TYR A 99 -5.28 -5.51 7.43
CA TYR A 99 -5.49 -6.62 8.36
C TYR A 99 -6.88 -7.24 8.20
N TYR A 100 -7.91 -6.40 8.10
CA TYR A 100 -9.27 -6.87 7.84
C TYR A 100 -9.38 -7.66 6.54
N PHE A 101 -8.72 -7.22 5.46
CA PHE A 101 -8.70 -7.93 4.19
C PHE A 101 -7.97 -9.26 4.24
N ILE A 102 -6.83 -9.31 4.94
CA ILE A 102 -6.06 -10.54 5.14
C ILE A 102 -6.91 -11.58 5.85
N ASP A 103 -7.56 -11.19 6.93
CA ASP A 103 -8.43 -12.07 7.71
C ASP A 103 -9.64 -12.54 6.88
N ARG A 104 -10.35 -11.59 6.26
CA ARG A 104 -11.56 -11.87 5.47
C ARG A 104 -11.30 -12.81 4.28
N TYR A 105 -10.18 -12.65 3.59
CA TYR A 105 -9.84 -13.44 2.40
C TYR A 105 -8.82 -14.55 2.67
N ASN A 106 -8.49 -14.82 3.93
CA ASN A 106 -7.50 -15.81 4.37
C ASN A 106 -6.18 -15.72 3.56
N ILE A 107 -5.64 -14.50 3.45
CA ILE A 107 -4.41 -14.26 2.70
C ILE A 107 -3.24 -14.81 3.51
N HIS A 108 -2.63 -15.88 3.02
CA HIS A 108 -1.40 -16.41 3.62
C HIS A 108 -0.27 -15.40 3.41
N LEU A 109 0.18 -14.79 4.50
CA LEU A 109 1.38 -13.97 4.53
C LEU A 109 2.61 -14.86 4.32
N PRO A 110 3.76 -14.30 3.90
CA PRO A 110 4.99 -15.08 3.84
C PRO A 110 5.18 -15.72 5.20
N GLU A 111 5.34 -17.04 5.23
CA GLU A 111 5.94 -17.67 6.39
C GLU A 111 7.29 -16.98 6.52
N PHE A 112 7.41 -16.10 7.52
CA PHE A 112 8.71 -15.86 8.08
C PHE A 112 9.10 -17.24 8.59
N ASP A 113 9.85 -17.96 7.76
CA ASP A 113 10.81 -18.94 8.21
C ASP A 113 11.65 -18.13 9.20
N SER A 114 11.20 -18.13 10.46
CA SER A 114 12.02 -17.78 11.58
C SER A 114 13.19 -18.71 11.35
N LYS A 115 14.26 -18.17 10.77
CA LYS A 115 15.58 -18.76 10.94
C LYS A 115 15.60 -19.08 12.41
N ARG A 116 15.44 -20.37 12.71
CA ARG A 116 16.02 -20.97 13.89
C ARG A 116 17.44 -20.45 13.79
N SER A 117 17.71 -19.41 14.57
CA SER A 117 19.09 -19.14 14.93
C SER A 117 19.56 -20.48 15.45
N ASP A 118 20.42 -21.11 14.67
CA ASP A 118 21.43 -21.99 15.21
C ASP A 118 22.01 -21.26 16.42
N ASP A 119 21.53 -21.63 17.60
CA ASP A 119 22.22 -21.41 18.85
C ASP A 119 21.97 -22.62 19.75
N ARG A 120 22.86 -23.60 19.50
CA ARG A 120 23.26 -24.79 20.28
C ARG A 120 22.57 -26.12 20.02
#